data_AF-A0A7S3XY74-F1
#
_entry.id   AF-A0A7S3XY74-F1
#
_cell.length_a   1.000
_cell.length_b   1.000
_cell.length_c   1.000
_cell.angle_alpha   90.00
_cell.angle_beta   90.00
_cell.angle_gamma   90.00
#
_symmetry.space_group_name_H-M   'P 1'
#
loop_
_entity.id
_entity.type
_entity.pdbx_description
1 polymer ?
#
loop_
_entity_poly.entity_id
_entity_poly.type
_entity_poly.pdbx_seq_one_letter_code
_entity_poly.pdbx_strand_id
1 'polypeptide(L)'
;GGSVRQPAAWCGVVGLKPTYGRISRHGLIAYASSLDTVGVLARSAADCAVLLDAAAGPDPLDSTCLRECLKVNHFKAAVGITEETPTGKSLSSLKGFRIGIPQEFHIEGMEDEIVRAWDDTVHILSAGGAEIVPLSLPTVPFAVPAYIVLASAEAASNLARYDGIRYGGGGDGGGAASPLWTAAGGSGAA
;
A
#
# COMPACT_ATOMS: atom_id res chain seq x y z
N GLY A 1 5.49 4.48 -2.03
CA GLY A 1 4.65 4.51 -0.83
C GLY A 1 4.56 3.13 -0.18
N GLY A 2 4.41 3.09 1.15
CA GLY A 2 4.42 1.85 1.95
C GLY A 2 3.48 1.85 3.16
N SER A 3 2.58 2.83 3.28
CA SER A 3 1.86 3.18 4.52
C SER A 3 0.91 2.12 5.09
N VAL A 4 0.62 1.03 4.35
CA VAL A 4 -0.08 -0.15 4.88
C VAL A 4 0.92 -1.24 5.27
N ARG A 5 1.90 -1.51 4.42
CA ARG A 5 2.85 -2.63 4.57
C ARG A 5 3.91 -2.35 5.65
N GLN A 6 4.38 -1.12 5.75
CA GLN A 6 5.41 -0.71 6.73
C GLN A 6 4.90 -0.81 8.18
N PRO A 7 3.75 -0.20 8.57
CA PRO A 7 3.25 -0.38 9.93
C PRO A 7 2.85 -1.83 10.21
N ALA A 8 2.38 -2.59 9.21
CA ALA A 8 2.10 -4.01 9.38
C ALA A 8 3.37 -4.80 9.78
N ALA A 9 4.49 -4.53 9.10
CA ALA A 9 5.78 -5.14 9.41
C ALA A 9 6.26 -4.77 10.82
N TRP A 10 6.09 -3.51 11.24
CA TRP A 10 6.47 -3.06 12.59
C TRP A 10 5.60 -3.64 13.70
N CYS A 11 4.33 -3.91 13.43
CA CYS A 11 3.38 -4.39 14.41
C CYS A 11 3.17 -5.92 14.38
N GLY A 12 3.91 -6.66 13.54
CA GLY A 12 3.79 -8.12 13.45
C GLY A 12 2.41 -8.59 12.96
N VAL A 13 1.79 -7.84 12.05
CA VAL A 13 0.48 -8.18 11.45
C VAL A 13 0.57 -8.28 9.94
N VAL A 14 -0.45 -8.83 9.29
CA VAL A 14 -0.52 -8.93 7.83
C VAL A 14 -1.07 -7.62 7.26
N GLY A 15 -0.31 -6.98 6.36
CA GLY A 15 -0.71 -5.76 5.66
C GLY A 15 -0.73 -5.95 4.15
N LEU A 16 -1.91 -5.95 3.56
CA LEU A 16 -2.11 -6.14 2.12
C LEU A 16 -2.47 -4.82 1.46
N LYS A 17 -1.58 -4.33 0.59
CA LYS A 17 -1.90 -3.27 -0.37
C LYS A 17 -2.27 -3.92 -1.70
N PRO A 18 -3.55 -3.96 -2.11
CA PRO A 18 -3.97 -4.62 -3.33
C PRO A 18 -3.45 -3.90 -4.60
N THR A 19 -3.82 -4.44 -5.76
CA THR A 19 -3.68 -3.76 -7.05
C THR A 19 -4.35 -2.38 -6.99
N TYR A 20 -3.73 -1.37 -7.58
CA TYR A 20 -4.34 -0.05 -7.72
C TYR A 20 -5.70 -0.15 -8.43
N GLY A 21 -6.70 0.56 -7.93
CA GLY A 21 -8.08 0.50 -8.43
C GLY A 21 -8.87 -0.77 -8.04
N ARG A 22 -8.32 -1.65 -7.19
CA ARG A 22 -9.05 -2.83 -6.67
C ARG A 22 -10.12 -2.47 -5.64
N ILE A 23 -9.79 -1.54 -4.74
CA ILE A 23 -10.70 -0.95 -3.76
C ILE A 23 -10.90 0.51 -4.17
N SER A 24 -12.14 0.96 -4.16
CA SER A 24 -12.48 2.35 -4.48
C SER A 24 -11.77 3.35 -3.59
N ARG A 25 -11.37 4.46 -4.19
CA ARG A 25 -10.84 5.65 -3.49
C ARG A 25 -11.92 6.71 -3.30
N HIS A 26 -13.16 6.46 -3.73
CA HIS A 26 -14.26 7.37 -3.42
C HIS A 26 -14.43 7.51 -1.90
N GLY A 27 -14.33 8.75 -1.39
CA GLY A 27 -14.34 9.04 0.04
C GLY A 27 -12.96 8.97 0.73
N LEU A 28 -11.90 8.50 0.05
CA LEU A 28 -10.53 8.60 0.55
C LEU A 28 -10.04 10.04 0.39
N ILE A 29 -9.50 10.62 1.47
CA ILE A 29 -8.79 11.90 1.38
C ILE A 29 -7.50 11.67 0.57
N ALA A 30 -7.44 12.29 -0.60
CA ALA A 30 -6.34 12.10 -1.53
C ALA A 30 -5.03 12.68 -0.99
N TYR A 31 -3.97 11.87 -1.08
CA TYR A 31 -2.59 12.30 -0.90
C TYR A 31 -1.90 12.34 -2.27
N ALA A 32 -1.54 11.19 -2.81
CA ALA A 32 -0.97 11.07 -4.15
C ALA A 32 -1.90 10.18 -4.99
N SER A 33 -2.82 10.80 -5.71
CA SER A 33 -3.90 10.12 -6.42
C SER A 33 -3.47 8.94 -7.30
N SER A 34 -2.31 8.99 -7.96
CA SER A 34 -1.80 7.89 -8.79
C SER A 34 -1.17 6.73 -8.00
N LEU A 35 -0.93 6.94 -6.70
CA LEU A 35 -0.21 6.02 -5.81
C LEU A 35 -1.08 5.54 -4.64
N ASP A 36 -2.11 6.30 -4.29
CA ASP A 36 -3.03 6.00 -3.20
C ASP A 36 -3.74 4.68 -3.47
N THR A 37 -3.75 3.81 -2.47
CA THR A 37 -4.43 2.52 -2.54
C THR A 37 -4.88 2.16 -1.14
N VAL A 38 -6.19 2.02 -0.96
CA VAL A 38 -6.75 1.47 0.28
C VAL A 38 -6.24 0.03 0.42
N GLY A 39 -5.70 -0.30 1.59
CA GLY A 39 -5.25 -1.64 1.92
C GLY A 39 -5.94 -2.16 3.18
N VAL A 40 -5.67 -3.41 3.51
CA VAL A 40 -6.25 -4.09 4.67
C VAL A 40 -5.15 -4.54 5.62
N LEU A 41 -5.44 -4.46 6.92
CA LEU A 41 -4.60 -4.98 8.01
C LEU A 41 -5.38 -6.06 8.73
N ALA A 42 -4.77 -7.22 8.97
CA ALA A 42 -5.39 -8.29 9.73
C ALA A 42 -4.35 -9.18 10.42
N ARG A 43 -4.80 -10.09 11.29
CA ARG A 43 -3.90 -11.03 12.01
C ARG A 43 -3.45 -12.19 11.14
N SER A 44 -4.11 -12.45 10.02
CA SER A 44 -3.80 -13.57 9.12
C SER A 44 -4.05 -13.21 7.66
N ALA A 45 -3.42 -13.95 6.74
CA ALA A 45 -3.68 -13.80 5.30
C ALA A 45 -5.13 -14.17 4.93
N ALA A 46 -5.72 -15.13 5.65
CA ALA A 46 -7.11 -15.53 5.50
C ALA A 46 -8.06 -14.37 5.84
N ASP A 47 -7.83 -13.69 6.97
CA ASP A 47 -8.63 -12.52 7.35
C ASP A 47 -8.48 -11.37 6.35
N CYS A 48 -7.26 -11.13 5.83
CA CYS A 48 -7.06 -10.15 4.75
C CYS A 48 -7.89 -10.50 3.50
N ALA A 49 -8.00 -11.79 3.15
CA ALA A 49 -8.81 -12.23 2.02
C ALA A 49 -10.31 -11.97 2.24
N VAL A 50 -10.82 -12.18 3.46
CA VAL A 50 -12.21 -11.84 3.84
C VAL A 50 -12.46 -10.33 3.71
N LEU A 51 -11.57 -9.50 4.26
CA LEU A 51 -11.69 -8.04 4.17
C LEU A 51 -11.60 -7.54 2.74
N LEU A 52 -10.72 -8.12 1.93
CA LEU A 52 -10.57 -7.74 0.53
C LEU A 52 -11.79 -8.13 -0.30
N ASP A 53 -12.39 -9.30 -0.07
CA ASP A 53 -13.65 -9.69 -0.73
C ASP A 53 -14.79 -8.70 -0.40
N ALA A 54 -14.82 -8.15 0.82
CA ALA A 54 -15.84 -7.19 1.22
C ALA A 54 -15.62 -5.78 0.64
N ALA A 55 -14.35 -5.35 0.51
CA ALA A 55 -14.02 -3.99 0.10
C ALA A 55 -13.75 -3.84 -1.42
N ALA A 56 -13.33 -4.90 -2.10
CA ALA A 56 -12.96 -4.83 -3.51
C ALA A 56 -14.17 -4.85 -4.44
N GLY A 57 -14.14 -4.04 -5.49
CA GLY A 57 -15.20 -4.02 -6.49
C GLY A 57 -15.19 -2.76 -7.34
N PRO A 58 -15.93 -2.77 -8.46
CA PRO A 58 -16.14 -1.57 -9.23
C PRO A 58 -16.96 -0.56 -8.43
N ASP A 59 -16.62 0.71 -8.55
CA ASP A 59 -17.39 1.81 -8.00
C ASP A 59 -17.62 2.84 -9.11
N PRO A 60 -18.88 3.15 -9.49
CA PRO A 60 -19.16 4.17 -10.50
C PRO A 60 -18.72 5.58 -10.08
N LEU A 61 -18.49 5.83 -8.79
CA LEU A 61 -18.03 7.11 -8.26
C LEU A 61 -16.50 7.24 -8.24
N ASP A 62 -15.76 6.19 -8.61
CA ASP A 62 -14.32 6.20 -8.81
C ASP A 62 -13.98 5.76 -10.25
N SER A 63 -13.61 6.72 -11.10
CA SER A 63 -13.24 6.46 -12.49
C SER A 63 -11.97 5.61 -12.65
N THR A 64 -11.18 5.45 -11.59
CA THR A 64 -9.95 4.67 -11.56
C THR A 64 -10.14 3.24 -11.05
N CYS A 65 -11.34 2.92 -10.55
CA CYS A 65 -11.71 1.55 -10.20
C CYS A 65 -11.64 0.64 -11.42
N LEU A 66 -11.01 -0.52 -11.24
CA LEU A 66 -10.91 -1.54 -12.26
C LEU A 66 -12.29 -2.15 -12.52
N ARG A 67 -12.89 -1.82 -13.67
CA ARG A 67 -14.24 -2.28 -14.05
C ARG A 67 -14.34 -3.79 -14.22
N GLU A 68 -13.25 -4.45 -14.62
CA GLU A 68 -13.19 -5.91 -14.77
C GLU A 68 -12.94 -6.67 -13.46
N CYS A 69 -12.87 -5.99 -12.30
CA CYS A 69 -12.75 -6.65 -10.99
C CYS A 69 -13.87 -7.67 -10.69
N LEU A 70 -14.97 -7.64 -11.45
CA LEU A 70 -16.13 -8.52 -11.32
C LEU A 70 -15.85 -10.02 -11.46
N LYS A 71 -14.76 -10.45 -12.10
CA LYS A 71 -14.47 -11.89 -12.30
C LYS A 71 -13.60 -12.51 -11.19
N VAL A 72 -13.01 -11.70 -10.30
CA VAL A 72 -11.89 -12.15 -9.45
C VAL A 72 -11.97 -11.61 -8.00
N ASN A 73 -13.17 -11.43 -7.46
CA ASN A 73 -13.38 -11.18 -6.02
C ASN A 73 -13.65 -12.50 -5.30
N HIS A 74 -12.74 -13.46 -5.50
CA HIS A 74 -12.76 -14.76 -4.84
C HIS A 74 -11.48 -14.91 -4.03
N PHE A 75 -11.10 -13.88 -3.29
CA PHE A 75 -9.89 -13.91 -2.46
C PHE A 75 -10.03 -14.97 -1.38
N LYS A 76 -11.21 -15.11 -0.76
CA LYS A 76 -11.51 -16.22 0.15
C LYS A 76 -11.29 -17.58 -0.51
N ALA A 77 -11.79 -17.79 -1.72
CA ALA A 77 -11.60 -19.06 -2.42
C ALA A 77 -10.14 -19.30 -2.80
N ALA A 78 -9.40 -18.24 -3.16
CA ALA A 78 -7.97 -18.32 -3.49
C ALA A 78 -7.12 -18.78 -2.31
N VAL A 79 -7.53 -18.46 -1.08
CA VAL A 79 -6.90 -18.99 0.15
C VAL A 79 -7.63 -20.21 0.72
N GLY A 80 -8.56 -20.81 -0.04
CA GLY A 80 -9.26 -22.03 0.34
C GLY A 80 -10.23 -21.88 1.51
N ILE A 81 -10.78 -20.69 1.76
CA ILE A 81 -11.82 -20.49 2.77
C ILE A 81 -13.14 -21.11 2.27
N THR A 82 -13.71 -22.01 3.07
CA THR A 82 -15.05 -22.61 2.90
C THR A 82 -15.74 -22.70 4.27
N GLU A 83 -16.99 -23.19 4.32
CA GLU A 83 -17.69 -23.49 5.58
C GLU A 83 -16.90 -24.50 6.44
N GLU A 84 -16.23 -25.47 5.80
CA GLU A 84 -15.43 -26.49 6.46
C GLU A 84 -14.01 -26.02 6.82
N THR A 85 -13.46 -25.04 6.08
CA THR A 85 -12.14 -24.45 6.34
C THR A 85 -12.22 -22.92 6.50
N PRO A 86 -12.83 -22.41 7.59
CA PRO A 86 -13.09 -20.99 7.77
C PRO A 86 -11.81 -20.13 7.91
N THR A 87 -10.69 -20.74 8.31
CA THR A 87 -9.37 -20.10 8.40
C THR A 87 -8.54 -20.22 7.11
N GLY A 88 -9.12 -20.75 6.04
CA GLY A 88 -8.43 -21.06 4.79
C GLY A 88 -7.66 -22.38 4.84
N LYS A 89 -7.14 -22.77 3.68
CA LYS A 89 -6.27 -23.94 3.54
C LYS A 89 -4.83 -23.50 3.53
N SER A 90 -4.03 -24.06 4.44
CA SER A 90 -2.57 -23.97 4.30
C SER A 90 -2.17 -24.69 3.01
N LEU A 91 -1.35 -24.06 2.19
CA LEU A 91 -0.73 -24.73 1.06
C LEU A 91 0.14 -25.86 1.61
N SER A 92 -0.16 -27.10 1.23
CA SER A 92 0.59 -28.28 1.65
C SER A 92 1.89 -28.45 0.86
N SER A 93 2.02 -27.78 -0.29
CA SER A 93 3.24 -27.73 -1.10
C SER A 93 3.26 -26.46 -1.96
N LEU A 94 4.46 -25.94 -2.18
CA LEU A 94 4.77 -24.84 -3.10
C LEU A 94 5.41 -25.36 -4.40
N LYS A 95 5.33 -26.67 -4.68
CA LYS A 95 5.87 -27.26 -5.90
C LYS A 95 5.25 -26.63 -7.15
N GLY A 96 6.10 -26.16 -8.06
CA GLY A 96 5.70 -25.50 -9.30
C GLY A 96 5.57 -23.97 -9.19
N PHE A 97 5.69 -23.40 -8.00
CA PHE A 97 5.83 -21.95 -7.84
C PHE A 97 7.28 -21.52 -8.09
N ARG A 98 7.44 -20.43 -8.83
CA ARG A 98 8.73 -19.74 -9.03
C ARG A 98 8.67 -18.42 -8.29
N ILE A 99 9.55 -18.23 -7.30
CA ILE A 99 9.58 -17.05 -6.45
C ILE A 99 10.84 -16.26 -6.78
N GLY A 100 10.62 -15.08 -7.38
CA GLY A 100 11.69 -14.15 -7.72
C GLY A 100 12.17 -13.35 -6.52
N ILE A 101 13.48 -13.31 -6.27
CA ILE A 101 14.10 -12.51 -5.22
C ILE A 101 14.97 -11.43 -5.87
N PRO A 102 14.54 -10.14 -5.84
CA PRO A 102 15.33 -9.03 -6.36
C PRO A 102 16.59 -8.79 -5.51
N GLN A 103 17.75 -8.78 -6.15
CA GLN A 103 19.02 -8.53 -5.46
C GLN A 103 19.08 -7.13 -4.84
N GLU A 104 18.42 -6.15 -5.44
CA GLU A 104 18.42 -4.75 -5.02
C GLU A 104 17.64 -4.51 -3.70
N PHE A 105 16.89 -5.50 -3.20
CA PHE A 105 16.26 -5.42 -1.88
C PHE A 105 17.18 -5.85 -0.73
N HIS A 106 18.29 -6.51 -1.04
CA HIS A 106 19.34 -6.79 -0.07
C HIS A 106 20.30 -5.60 -0.01
N ILE A 107 19.97 -4.60 0.81
CA ILE A 107 20.69 -3.34 0.89
C ILE A 107 21.83 -3.38 1.93
N GLU A 108 22.85 -2.56 1.72
CA GLU A 108 23.92 -2.37 2.71
C GLU A 108 23.35 -1.74 4.00
N GLY A 109 23.81 -2.23 5.16
CA GLY A 109 23.39 -1.71 6.46
C GLY A 109 22.07 -2.28 7.00
N MET A 110 21.55 -3.37 6.43
CA MET A 110 20.45 -4.11 7.07
C MET A 110 20.91 -4.72 8.39
N GLU A 111 20.05 -4.63 9.41
CA GLU A 111 20.27 -5.29 10.70
C GLU A 111 20.32 -6.82 10.54
N ASP A 112 21.21 -7.48 11.28
CA ASP A 112 21.44 -8.93 11.21
C ASP A 112 20.16 -9.74 11.42
N GLU A 113 19.26 -9.26 12.29
CA GLU A 113 17.97 -9.92 12.55
C GLU A 113 17.06 -9.91 11.30
N ILE A 114 17.08 -8.83 10.52
CA ILE A 114 16.30 -8.72 9.29
C ILE A 114 16.89 -9.62 8.19
N VAL A 115 18.22 -9.67 8.08
CA VAL A 115 18.91 -10.58 7.16
C VAL A 115 18.57 -12.04 7.49
N ARG A 116 18.63 -12.42 8.77
CA ARG A 116 18.23 -13.77 9.22
C ARG A 116 16.78 -14.08 8.90
N ALA A 117 15.85 -13.17 9.20
CA ALA A 117 14.44 -13.36 8.91
C ALA A 117 14.17 -13.52 7.40
N TRP A 118 14.92 -12.81 6.56
CA TRP A 118 14.88 -12.97 5.12
C TRP A 118 15.35 -14.37 4.69
N ASP A 119 16.53 -14.79 5.15
CA ASP A 119 17.12 -16.10 4.83
C ASP A 119 16.23 -17.25 5.31
N ASP A 120 15.69 -17.16 6.52
CA ASP A 120 14.76 -18.13 7.09
C ASP A 120 13.48 -18.23 6.22
N THR A 121 12.96 -17.10 5.76
CA THR A 121 11.79 -17.06 4.86
C THR A 121 12.10 -17.75 3.53
N VAL A 122 13.26 -17.47 2.92
CA VAL A 122 13.69 -18.13 1.69
C VAL A 122 13.85 -19.64 1.89
N HIS A 123 14.43 -20.05 3.02
CA HIS A 123 14.55 -21.46 3.36
C HIS A 123 13.19 -22.14 3.51
N ILE A 124 12.24 -21.54 4.23
CA ILE A 124 10.87 -22.06 4.39
C ILE A 124 10.19 -22.23 3.03
N LEU A 125 10.31 -21.24 2.14
CA LEU A 125 9.71 -21.29 0.80
C LEU A 125 10.34 -22.41 -0.05
N SER A 126 11.67 -22.53 -0.03
CA SER A 126 12.39 -23.57 -0.76
C SER A 126 12.09 -24.97 -0.22
N ALA A 127 12.08 -25.15 1.11
CA ALA A 127 11.70 -26.41 1.77
C ALA A 127 10.25 -26.80 1.47
N GLY A 128 9.36 -25.82 1.27
CA GLY A 128 8.00 -26.03 0.79
C GLY A 128 7.92 -26.51 -0.68
N GLY A 129 9.02 -26.49 -1.42
CA GLY A 129 9.13 -26.94 -2.81
C GLY A 129 9.09 -25.85 -3.88
N ALA A 130 9.17 -24.57 -3.49
CA ALA A 130 9.25 -23.47 -4.45
C ALA A 130 10.63 -23.41 -5.11
N GLU A 131 10.68 -23.05 -6.39
CA GLU A 131 11.90 -22.67 -7.10
C GLU A 131 12.23 -21.21 -6.74
N ILE A 132 13.37 -21.00 -6.07
CA ILE A 132 13.86 -19.65 -5.76
C ILE A 132 14.69 -19.14 -6.94
N VAL A 133 14.27 -18.01 -7.51
CA VAL A 133 14.88 -17.42 -8.71
C VAL A 133 15.52 -16.08 -8.34
N PRO A 134 16.86 -15.96 -8.32
CA PRO A 134 17.50 -14.66 -8.20
C PRO A 134 17.20 -13.83 -9.45
N LEU A 135 16.84 -12.56 -9.27
CA LEU A 135 16.61 -11.63 -10.38
C LEU A 135 17.11 -10.23 -10.04
N SER A 136 17.26 -9.40 -11.08
CA SER A 136 17.65 -8.00 -10.93
C SER A 136 16.51 -7.10 -11.40
N LEU A 137 16.20 -6.11 -10.57
CA LEU A 137 15.30 -4.99 -10.86
C LEU A 137 16.12 -3.68 -10.78
N PRO A 138 16.87 -3.32 -11.83
CA PRO A 138 17.84 -2.22 -11.78
C PRO A 138 17.20 -0.84 -11.56
N THR A 139 15.88 -0.74 -11.66
CA THR A 139 15.12 0.50 -11.42
C THR A 139 14.74 0.73 -9.96
N VAL A 140 14.89 -0.27 -9.09
CA VAL A 140 14.54 -0.19 -7.66
C VAL A 140 15.23 0.98 -6.93
N PRO A 141 16.53 1.27 -7.14
CA PRO A 141 17.19 2.40 -6.48
C PRO A 141 16.53 3.75 -6.78
N PHE A 142 15.83 3.88 -7.92
CA PHE A 142 15.14 5.11 -8.31
C PHE A 142 13.70 5.20 -7.76
N ALA A 143 13.18 4.14 -7.13
CA ALA A 143 11.78 4.10 -6.70
C ALA A 143 11.46 5.16 -5.63
N VAL A 144 12.37 5.37 -4.66
CA VAL A 144 12.20 6.38 -3.61
C VAL A 144 12.26 7.81 -4.17
N PRO A 145 13.30 8.23 -4.92
CA PRO A 145 13.33 9.59 -5.46
C PRO A 145 12.16 9.87 -6.43
N ALA A 146 11.81 8.92 -7.30
CA ALA A 146 10.65 9.06 -8.18
C ALA A 146 9.35 9.21 -7.37
N TYR A 147 9.17 8.40 -6.31
CA TYR A 147 8.03 8.49 -5.42
C TYR A 147 7.93 9.86 -4.75
N ILE A 148 9.03 10.39 -4.21
CA ILE A 148 9.03 11.69 -3.51
C ILE A 148 8.58 12.81 -4.47
N VAL A 149 9.12 12.85 -5.69
CA VAL A 149 8.75 13.88 -6.67
C VAL A 149 7.27 13.78 -7.04
N LEU A 150 6.81 12.59 -7.44
CA LEU A 150 5.43 12.39 -7.89
C LEU A 150 4.43 12.62 -6.75
N ALA A 151 4.66 12.00 -5.60
CA ALA A 151 3.75 12.11 -4.46
C ALA A 151 3.67 13.55 -3.93
N SER A 152 4.78 14.29 -3.89
CA SER A 152 4.78 15.69 -3.44
C SER A 152 4.04 16.61 -4.42
N ALA A 153 4.27 16.42 -5.73
CA ALA A 153 3.57 17.20 -6.75
C ALA A 153 2.06 16.97 -6.71
N GLU A 154 1.63 15.71 -6.60
CA GLU A 154 0.22 15.37 -6.48
C GLU A 154 -0.39 15.84 -5.16
N ALA A 155 0.34 15.72 -4.05
CA ALA A 155 -0.11 16.21 -2.75
C ALA A 155 -0.34 17.73 -2.76
N ALA A 156 0.58 18.50 -3.35
CA ALA A 156 0.41 19.95 -3.47
C ALA A 156 -0.88 20.31 -4.22
N SER A 157 -1.20 19.58 -5.29
CA SER A 157 -2.46 19.76 -6.03
C SER A 157 -3.69 19.30 -5.25
N ASN A 158 -3.64 18.11 -4.64
CA ASN A 158 -4.78 17.51 -3.95
C ASN A 158 -5.16 18.28 -2.69
N LEU A 159 -4.17 18.79 -1.95
CA LEU A 159 -4.36 19.52 -0.70
C LEU A 159 -4.73 21.00 -0.91
N ALA A 160 -4.60 21.54 -2.13
CA ALA A 160 -4.96 22.94 -2.42
C ALA A 160 -6.44 23.28 -2.15
N ARG A 161 -7.30 22.26 -2.03
CA ARG A 161 -8.72 22.41 -1.68
C ARG A 161 -8.96 22.81 -0.21
N TYR A 162 -7.99 22.63 0.68
CA TYR A 162 -8.09 22.95 2.10
C TYR A 162 -7.75 24.43 2.32
N ASP A 163 -8.70 25.29 1.95
CA ASP A 163 -8.61 26.75 2.04
C ASP A 163 -9.36 27.33 3.25
N GLY A 164 -10.10 26.48 3.98
CA GLY A 164 -10.93 26.86 5.12
C GLY A 164 -12.23 27.60 4.78
N ILE A 165 -12.56 27.76 3.50
CA ILE A 165 -13.77 28.46 3.06
C ILE A 165 -14.99 27.55 3.12
N ARG A 166 -14.87 26.31 2.62
CA ARG A 166 -15.99 25.36 2.51
C ARG A 166 -16.07 24.37 3.66
N TYR A 167 -14.91 23.97 4.19
CA TYR A 167 -14.74 23.01 5.28
C TYR A 167 -13.33 23.14 5.84
N GLY A 168 -13.11 22.60 7.05
CA GLY A 168 -11.83 22.77 7.75
C GLY A 168 -11.68 24.20 8.24
N GLY A 169 -12.43 24.55 9.29
CA GLY A 169 -12.40 25.89 9.86
C GLY A 169 -11.25 26.09 10.85
N GLY A 170 -10.76 27.34 10.91
CA GLY A 170 -10.15 27.86 12.12
C GLY A 170 -11.11 27.66 13.28
N GLY A 171 -10.76 26.75 14.18
CA GLY A 171 -11.42 26.66 15.47
C GLY A 171 -11.22 27.97 16.24
N ASP A 172 -12.08 28.19 17.23
CA ASP A 172 -12.16 29.33 18.15
C ASP A 172 -10.88 29.55 19.01
N GLY A 173 -9.72 29.62 18.38
CA GLY A 173 -8.49 30.19 18.92
C GLY A 173 -8.26 31.52 18.23
N GLY A 174 -8.79 32.60 18.83
CA GLY A 174 -8.83 33.97 18.32
C GLY A 174 -7.73 34.36 17.33
N GLY A 175 -8.12 34.55 16.07
CA GLY A 175 -7.25 35.07 15.03
C GLY A 175 -7.97 35.01 13.69
N ALA A 176 -8.51 36.15 13.27
CA ALA A 176 -9.36 36.31 12.10
C ALA A 176 -8.83 35.62 10.84
N ALA A 177 -9.76 35.07 10.06
CA ALA A 177 -9.56 34.67 8.68
C ALA A 177 -8.82 35.78 7.92
N SER A 178 -7.57 35.51 7.55
CA SER A 178 -6.83 36.32 6.59
C SER A 178 -6.34 35.38 5.50
N PRO A 179 -6.65 35.64 4.22
CA PRO A 179 -6.31 34.74 3.14
C PRO A 179 -4.78 34.61 3.05
N LEU A 180 -4.29 33.38 3.12
CA LEU A 180 -2.87 32.99 3.15
C LEU A 180 -2.11 33.24 1.82
N TRP A 181 -2.52 34.26 1.06
CA TRP A 181 -1.98 34.64 -0.25
C TRP A 181 -1.32 36.03 -0.24
N THR A 182 -0.90 36.56 0.92
CA THR A 182 -0.24 37.88 1.02
C THR A 182 1.20 37.84 1.55
N ALA A 183 1.84 36.67 1.65
CA ALA A 183 3.24 36.54 2.09
C ALA A 183 4.23 36.21 0.95
N ALA A 184 3.79 36.23 -0.31
CA ALA A 184 4.66 36.06 -1.49
C ALA A 184 5.08 37.41 -2.12
N GLY A 185 5.17 38.46 -1.31
CA GLY A 185 5.56 39.81 -1.75
C GLY A 185 6.58 40.43 -0.81
N GLY A 186 7.86 40.21 -1.10
CA GLY A 186 8.97 41.10 -0.72
C GLY A 186 9.36 41.17 0.76
N SER A 187 10.45 40.49 1.11
CA SER A 187 11.55 41.13 1.83
C SER A 187 12.84 40.37 1.56
N GLY A 188 13.68 40.96 0.72
CA GLY A 188 15.11 40.64 0.74
C GLY A 188 15.73 41.24 1.99
N ALA A 189 16.52 40.44 2.70
CA ALA A 189 17.67 40.87 3.49
C ALA A 189 18.35 39.62 4.09
N ALA A 190 19.37 39.12 3.38
CA ALA A 190 20.65 38.66 3.91
C ALA A 190 21.66 38.76 2.75
#